data_AF-A0A1G0B8J7-F1
#
_entry.id   AF-A0A1G0B8J7-F1
#
_cell.length_a   1.000
_cell.length_b   1.000
_cell.length_c   1.000
_cell.angle_alpha   90.00
_cell.angle_beta   90.00
_cell.angle_gamma   90.00
#
_symmetry.space_group_name_H-M   'P 1'
#
loop_
_entity.id
_entity.type
_entity.pdbx_description
1 polymer ?
#
loop_
_entity_poly.entity_id
_entity_poly.type
_entity_poly.pdbx_seq_one_letter_code
_entity_poly.pdbx_strand_id
1 'polypeptide(L)' 'MDNQFKKLLLIIIACSFLVGFGALFKIMEWPGATLIFNVGVVLEVIFGATIMVYLLKNKNK' A
#
# COMPACT_ATOMS: atom_id res chain seq x y z
N MET A 1 19.67 -6.80 -3.83
CA MET A 1 18.43 -6.01 -3.68
C MET A 1 18.78 -4.54 -3.71
N ASP A 2 18.53 -3.96 -4.86
CA ASP A 2 18.59 -2.55 -5.22
C ASP A 2 17.91 -1.69 -4.15
N ASN A 3 18.53 -0.56 -3.81
CA ASN A 3 18.07 0.33 -2.74
C ASN A 3 16.66 0.90 -3.03
N GLN A 4 16.29 0.97 -4.30
CA GLN A 4 14.95 1.33 -4.79
C GLN A 4 13.90 0.28 -4.42
N PHE A 5 14.20 -1.01 -4.61
CA PHE A 5 13.28 -2.10 -4.26
C PHE A 5 13.02 -2.17 -2.75
N LYS A 6 14.06 -1.97 -1.94
CA LYS A 6 13.91 -1.88 -0.47
C LYS A 6 13.01 -0.70 -0.05
N LYS A 7 13.16 0.47 -0.69
CA LYS A 7 12.27 1.63 -0.45
C LYS A 7 10.82 1.32 -0.82
N LEU A 8 10.58 0.71 -1.98
CA LEU A 8 9.23 0.34 -2.42
C LEU A 8 8.57 -0.66 -1.46
N LEU A 9 9.31 -1.67 -1.00
CA LEU A 9 8.83 -2.62 0.01
C LEU A 9 8.46 -1.94 1.33
N LEU A 10 9.31 -1.02 1.83
CA LEU A 10 9.01 -0.27 3.05
C LEU A 10 7.76 0.61 2.90
N ILE A 11 7.54 1.19 1.72
CA ILE A 11 6.34 2.00 1.43
C ILE A 11 5.08 1.13 1.43
N ILE A 12 5.12 -0.09 0.87
CA ILE A 12 3.98 -1.01 0.90
C ILE A 12 3.66 -1.43 2.33
N ILE A 13 4.67 -1.78 3.13
CA ILE A 13 4.45 -2.16 4.53
C ILE A 13 3.77 -1.01 5.29
N ALA A 14 4.24 0.23 5.08
CA ALA A 14 3.61 1.42 5.68
C ALA A 14 2.16 1.64 5.20
N CYS A 15 1.86 1.38 3.92
CA CYS A 15 0.49 1.45 3.39
C CYS A 15 -0.43 0.39 4.01
N SER A 16 0.04 -0.85 4.20
CA SER A 16 -0.77 -1.88 4.85
C SER A 16 -1.11 -1.52 6.31
N PHE A 17 -0.22 -0.84 7.02
CA PHE A 17 -0.54 -0.28 8.34
C PHE A 17 -1.64 0.79 8.26
N LEU A 18 -1.59 1.69 7.27
CA LEU A 18 -2.64 2.70 7.05
C LEU A 18 -4.00 2.06 6.75
N VAL A 19 -4.04 0.99 5.97
CA VAL A 19 -5.27 0.22 5.70
C VAL A 19 -5.77 -0.47 6.96
N GLY A 20 -4.88 -1.06 7.76
CA GLY A 20 -5.23 -1.66 9.05
C GLY A 20 -5.81 -0.64 10.04
N PHE A 21 -5.20 0.54 10.15
CA PHE A 21 -5.74 1.64 10.94
C PHE A 21 -7.09 2.14 10.39
N GLY A 22 -7.22 2.30 9.07
CA GLY A 22 -8.48 2.66 8.42
C GLY A 22 -9.61 1.66 8.69
N ALA A 23 -9.30 0.36 8.71
CA ALA A 23 -10.25 -0.70 9.07
C ALA A 23 -10.66 -0.61 10.55
N LEU A 24 -9.69 -0.34 11.45
CA LEU A 24 -9.94 -0.09 12.87
C LEU A 24 -10.86 1.10 13.10
N PHE A 25 -10.60 2.25 12.46
CA PHE A 25 -11.47 3.42 12.53
C PHE A 25 -12.86 3.15 11.95
N LYS A 26 -12.96 2.27 10.95
CA LYS A 26 -14.25 1.86 10.36
C LYS A 26 -15.07 1.01 11.33
N ILE A 27 -14.43 0.15 12.12
CA ILE A 27 -15.06 -0.62 13.20
C ILE A 27 -15.52 0.31 14.34
N MET A 28 -14.76 1.37 14.64
CA MET A 28 -15.13 2.39 15.64
C MET A 28 -16.21 3.38 15.15
N GLU A 29 -16.77 3.19 13.94
CA GLU A 29 -17.76 4.08 13.29
C GLU A 29 -17.34 5.56 13.25
N TRP A 30 -16.04 5.82 13.22
CA TRP A 30 -15.54 7.19 13.21
C TRP A 30 -15.96 7.91 11.91
N PRO A 31 -16.50 9.15 11.99
CA PRO A 31 -16.89 9.90 10.81
C PRO A 31 -15.66 10.14 9.92
N GLY A 32 -15.71 9.68 8.68
CA GLY A 32 -14.60 9.77 7.73
C GLY A 32 -13.70 8.52 7.64
N ALA A 33 -13.94 7.49 8.46
CA ALA A 33 -13.16 6.24 8.40
C ALA A 33 -13.25 5.52 7.04
N THR A 34 -14.41 5.57 6.39
CA THR A 34 -14.60 5.01 5.04
C THR A 34 -13.72 5.72 4.00
N LEU A 35 -13.50 7.02 4.16
CA LEU A 35 -12.65 7.83 3.28
C LEU A 35 -11.17 7.43 3.46
N ILE A 36 -10.72 7.31 4.72
CA ILE A 36 -9.35 6.88 5.05
C ILE A 36 -9.10 5.45 4.55
N PHE A 37 -10.05 4.54 4.75
CA PHE A 37 -9.96 3.17 4.28
C PHE A 37 -9.89 3.07 2.75
N ASN A 38 -10.77 3.77 2.03
CA ASN A 38 -10.74 3.75 0.57
C ASN A 38 -9.44 4.35 0.00
N VAL A 39 -8.94 5.45 0.58
CA VAL A 39 -7.68 6.06 0.15
C VAL A 39 -6.51 5.11 0.39
N GLY A 40 -6.46 4.45 1.55
CA GLY A 40 -5.43 3.46 1.87
C GLY A 40 -5.43 2.30 0.88
N VAL A 41 -6.60 1.74 0.57
CA VAL A 41 -6.75 0.61 -0.37
C VAL A 41 -6.33 1.01 -1.78
N VAL A 42 -6.73 2.20 -2.26
CA VAL A 42 -6.33 2.68 -3.60
C VAL A 42 -4.82 2.85 -3.68
N LEU A 43 -4.18 3.40 -2.64
CA LEU A 43 -2.73 3.52 -2.58
C LEU A 43 -2.04 2.15 -2.64
N GLU A 44 -2.52 1.19 -1.85
CA GLU A 44 -1.95 -0.16 -1.79
C GLU A 44 -2.01 -0.88 -3.14
N VAL A 45 -3.12 -0.73 -3.88
CA VAL A 45 -3.26 -1.27 -5.24
C VAL A 45 -2.27 -0.63 -6.21
N ILE A 46 -2.09 0.69 -6.17
CA ILE A 46 -1.17 1.41 -7.07
C ILE A 46 0.29 1.02 -6.79
N PHE A 47 0.70 1.01 -5.53
CA PHE A 47 2.05 0.62 -5.14
C PHE A 47 2.32 -0.86 -5.39
N GLY A 48 1.34 -1.74 -5.13
CA GLY A 48 1.40 -3.16 -5.45
C GLY A 48 1.58 -3.41 -6.95
N ALA A 49 0.78 -2.74 -7.79
CA ALA A 49 0.91 -2.82 -9.25
C ALA A 49 2.28 -2.30 -9.72
N THR A 50 2.78 -1.21 -9.13
CA THR A 50 4.10 -0.64 -9.44
C THR A 50 5.24 -1.62 -9.12
N ILE A 51 5.21 -2.28 -7.95
CA ILE A 51 6.18 -3.32 -7.61
C ILE A 51 6.06 -4.51 -8.57
N MET A 52 4.85 -4.92 -8.92
CA MET A 52 4.65 -6.05 -9.84
C MET A 52 5.23 -5.76 -11.23
N VAL A 53 5.00 -4.57 -11.77
CA VAL A 53 5.63 -4.11 -13.02
C VAL A 53 7.15 -4.02 -12.88
N TYR A 54 7.66 -3.52 -11.75
CA TYR A 54 9.09 -3.46 -11.48
C TYR A 54 9.73 -4.86 -11.47
N LEU A 55 9.11 -5.82 -10.79
CA LEU A 55 9.54 -7.21 -10.73
C LEU A 55 9.53 -7.87 -12.11
N LEU A 56 8.47 -7.66 -12.90
CA LEU A 56 8.39 -8.17 -14.27
C LEU A 56 9.47 -7.58 -15.18
N LYS A 57 9.74 -6.27 -15.04
CA LYS A 57 10.78 -5.57 -15.81
C LYS A 57 12.19 -6.01 -15.41
N ASN A 58 12.41 -6.32 -14.13
CA ASN A 58 13.69 -6.79 -13.62
C ASN A 58 13.95 -8.28 -13.91
N LYS A 59 12.90 -9.11 -14.02
CA LYS A 59 13.02 -10.53 -14.42
C LYS A 59 13.38 -10.75 -15.88
N ASN A 60 13.15 -9.76 -16.74
CA ASN A 60 13.39 -9.82 -18.18
C ASN A 60 14.77 -9.23 -18.58
N LYS A 61 15.62 -8.95 -17.60
CA LYS A 61 17.04 -8.60 -17.74
C LYS A 61 17.88 -9.70 -17.12
#